data_AF-A0A3M7S1J0-F1
#
_entry.id   AF-A0A3M7S1J0-F1
#
_cell.length_a   1.000
_cell.length_b   1.000
_cell.length_c   1.000
_cell.angle_alpha   90.00
_cell.angle_beta   90.00
_cell.angle_gamma   90.00
#
_symmetry.space_group_name_H-M   'P 1'
#
loop_
_entity.id
_entity.type
_entity.pdbx_description
1 polymer ?
#
loop_
_entity_poly.entity_id
_entity_poly.type
_entity_poly.pdbx_seq_one_letter_code
_entity_poly.pdbx_strand_id
1 'polypeptide(L)'
;MYWRCNYESYKKGKKHCKQRLHTDLDCKPLKLTKTVHNHDSDSPEDIENILVINRIKEHSKQTIENPRTIINDALSNLPRSSTHLIYRKEKKRKLYSTNM
;
A
#
# COMPACT_ATOMS: atom_id res chain seq x y z
N MET A 1 17.96 -10.85 7.30
CA MET A 1 16.55 -10.49 7.58
C MET A 1 15.60 -11.40 6.83
N TYR A 2 14.49 -11.82 7.45
CA TYR A 2 13.50 -12.69 6.83
C TYR A 2 12.29 -11.89 6.33
N TRP A 3 11.97 -12.06 5.06
CA TRP A 3 10.91 -11.36 4.35
C TRP A 3 9.83 -12.31 3.87
N ARG A 4 8.59 -11.82 3.82
CA ARG A 4 7.44 -12.52 3.23
C ARG A 4 6.78 -11.63 2.19
N CYS A 5 6.29 -12.24 1.11
CA CYS A 5 5.45 -11.53 0.15
C CYS A 5 4.15 -11.05 0.83
N ASN A 6 3.71 -9.84 0.50
CA ASN A 6 2.55 -9.18 1.13
C ASN A 6 1.28 -9.20 0.27
N TYR A 7 1.24 -10.01 -0.80
CA TYR A 7 0.23 -9.97 -1.87
C TYR A 7 -1.24 -10.14 -1.43
N GLU A 8 -1.51 -10.51 -0.18
CA GLU A 8 -2.90 -10.77 0.27
C GLU A 8 -3.42 -9.87 1.34
N SER A 9 -2.55 -9.12 2.00
CA SER A 9 -3.04 -8.11 2.92
C SER A 9 -3.92 -7.09 2.20
N TYR A 10 -3.83 -6.99 0.87
CA TYR A 10 -4.49 -5.97 0.06
C TYR A 10 -5.65 -6.46 -0.82
N LYS A 11 -5.65 -7.73 -1.26
CA LYS A 11 -6.65 -8.26 -2.22
C LYS A 11 -7.56 -9.29 -1.53
N LYS A 12 -8.72 -8.85 -1.03
CA LYS A 12 -9.74 -9.71 -0.40
C LYS A 12 -10.08 -10.91 -1.32
N GLY A 13 -9.98 -12.12 -0.80
CA GLY A 13 -10.40 -13.36 -1.47
C GLY A 13 -9.31 -14.13 -2.22
N LYS A 14 -8.03 -13.71 -2.18
CA LYS A 14 -6.91 -14.45 -2.79
C LYS A 14 -6.12 -15.28 -1.75
N LYS A 15 -5.45 -16.34 -2.21
CA LYS A 15 -4.70 -17.33 -1.39
C LYS A 15 -3.30 -16.88 -0.99
N HIS A 16 -2.81 -17.42 0.14
CA HIS A 16 -1.53 -16.99 0.72
C HIS A 16 -0.26 -17.13 -0.12
N CYS A 17 0.42 -16.01 -0.45
CA CYS A 17 1.67 -16.03 -1.18
C CYS A 17 2.74 -16.53 -0.21
N LYS A 18 3.18 -17.76 -0.46
CA LYS A 18 4.14 -18.45 0.39
C LYS A 18 5.58 -18.11 0.05
N GLN A 19 5.82 -17.17 -0.87
CA GLN A 19 7.17 -16.71 -1.19
C GLN A 19 7.82 -16.04 0.03
N ARG A 20 9.06 -16.44 0.29
CA ARG A 20 9.90 -15.92 1.37
C ARG A 20 11.29 -15.66 0.80
N LEU A 21 11.90 -14.60 1.31
CA LEU A 21 13.24 -14.18 0.95
C LEU A 21 14.03 -13.98 2.25
N HIS A 22 15.23 -14.55 2.32
CA HIS A 22 16.19 -14.24 3.37
C HIS A 22 17.29 -13.38 2.77
N THR A 23 17.54 -12.22 3.37
CA THR A 23 18.64 -11.32 2.98
C THR A 23 19.70 -11.26 4.07
N ASP A 24 20.91 -10.79 3.73
CA ASP A 24 21.89 -10.35 4.72
C ASP A 24 21.51 -8.97 5.30
N LEU A 25 22.44 -8.35 6.02
CA LEU A 25 22.30 -7.00 6.58
C LEU A 25 22.39 -5.91 5.50
N ASP A 26 23.03 -6.20 4.36
CA ASP A 26 23.14 -5.33 3.19
C ASP A 26 21.97 -5.50 2.21
N CYS A 27 20.90 -6.18 2.63
CA CYS A 27 19.72 -6.51 1.83
C CYS A 27 20.01 -7.37 0.58
N LYS A 28 21.17 -8.05 0.50
CA LYS A 28 21.46 -8.98 -0.60
C LYS A 28 20.77 -10.32 -0.35
N PRO A 29 20.22 -10.97 -1.39
CA PRO A 29 19.52 -12.24 -1.25
C PRO A 29 20.48 -13.36 -0.83
N LEU A 30 20.25 -13.98 0.33
CA LEU A 30 20.97 -15.14 0.84
C LEU A 30 20.27 -16.46 0.49
N LYS A 31 18.93 -16.49 0.58
CA LYS A 31 18.14 -17.71 0.31
C LYS A 31 16.73 -17.37 -0.14
N LEU A 32 16.29 -18.02 -1.20
CA LEU A 32 14.91 -18.03 -1.67
C LEU A 32 14.32 -19.43 -1.43
N THR A 33 13.31 -19.55 -0.57
CA THR A 33 12.70 -20.86 -0.27
C THR A 33 11.58 -21.23 -1.25
N LYS A 34 11.01 -20.25 -1.94
CA LYS A 34 10.07 -20.43 -3.06
C LYS A 34 10.37 -19.35 -4.09
N THR A 35 10.75 -19.78 -5.28
CA THR A 35 11.22 -18.89 -6.36
C THR A 35 10.06 -18.33 -7.18
N VAL A 36 8.85 -18.87 -7.03
CA VAL A 36 7.69 -18.52 -7.85
C VAL A 36 6.56 -17.99 -6.97
N HIS A 37 6.05 -16.81 -7.35
CA HIS A 37 4.85 -16.21 -6.79
C HIS A 37 3.61 -16.94 -7.34
N ASN A 38 2.54 -17.05 -6.54
CA ASN A 38 1.24 -17.55 -7.00
C ASN A 38 0.36 -16.44 -7.60
N HIS A 39 0.98 -15.39 -8.09
CA HIS A 39 0.35 -14.18 -8.59
C HIS A 39 1.28 -13.44 -9.53
N ASP A 40 0.68 -12.64 -10.40
CA ASP A 40 1.43 -11.69 -11.22
C ASP A 40 2.02 -10.57 -10.37
N SER A 41 3.06 -9.93 -10.89
CA SER A 41 3.60 -8.71 -10.31
C SER A 41 2.51 -7.66 -10.20
N ASP A 42 2.49 -6.95 -9.07
CA ASP A 42 1.62 -5.77 -8.95
C ASP A 42 2.03 -4.73 -9.99
N SER A 43 1.08 -3.92 -10.46
CA SER A 43 1.41 -2.84 -11.38
C SER A 43 2.35 -1.86 -10.68
N PRO A 44 3.26 -1.19 -11.41
CA PRO A 44 4.10 -0.14 -10.83
C PRO A 44 3.30 0.92 -10.07
N GLU A 45 2.10 1.25 -10.57
CA GLU A 45 1.15 2.16 -9.94
C GLU A 45 0.63 1.63 -8.59
N ASP A 46 0.26 0.35 -8.49
CA ASP A 46 -0.18 -0.28 -7.24
C ASP A 46 0.94 -0.22 -6.17
N ILE A 47 2.18 -0.45 -6.58
CA ILE A 47 3.35 -0.38 -5.69
C ILE A 47 3.54 1.06 -5.19
N GLU A 48 3.50 2.04 -6.08
CA GLU A 48 3.62 3.45 -5.74
C GLU A 48 2.53 3.89 -4.75
N ASN A 49 1.29 3.48 -4.99
CA ASN A 49 0.17 3.73 -4.09
C ASN A 49 0.40 3.16 -2.68
N ILE A 50 0.94 1.94 -2.57
CA ILE A 50 1.28 1.33 -1.29
C ILE A 50 2.35 2.15 -0.57
N LEU A 51 3.40 2.59 -1.28
CA LEU A 51 4.48 3.39 -0.71
C LEU A 51 3.97 4.74 -0.19
N VAL A 52 3.12 5.42 -0.95
CA VAL A 52 2.49 6.69 -0.54
C VAL A 52 1.66 6.51 0.72
N ILE A 53 0.80 5.48 0.77
CA ILE A 53 -0.03 5.18 1.95
C ILE A 53 0.84 4.91 3.18
N ASN A 54 1.91 4.13 3.02
CA ASN A 54 2.82 3.81 4.12
C ASN A 54 3.56 5.05 4.62
N ARG A 55 4.01 5.94 3.73
CA ARG A 55 4.63 7.22 4.10
C ARG A 55 3.69 8.08 4.94
N ILE A 56 2.44 8.24 4.52
CA ILE A 56 1.44 9.04 5.26
C ILE A 56 1.19 8.44 6.64
N LYS A 57 1.03 7.11 6.72
CA LYS A 57 0.84 6.41 8.00
C LYS A 57 2.03 6.58 8.93
N GLU A 58 3.25 6.46 8.40
CA GLU A 58 4.44 6.57 9.22
C GLU A 58 4.63 8.00 9.73
N HIS A 59 4.43 9.00 8.86
CA HIS A 59 4.41 10.40 9.27
C HIS A 59 3.38 10.64 10.39
N SER A 60 2.16 10.09 10.25
CA SER A 60 1.10 10.27 11.26
C SER A 60 1.40 9.67 12.64
N LYS A 61 2.34 8.71 12.74
CA LYS A 61 2.76 8.16 14.04
C LYS A 61 3.84 9.00 14.72
N GLN A 62 4.60 9.76 13.93
CA GLN A 62 5.78 10.50 14.39
C GLN A 62 5.46 11.96 14.72
N THR A 63 4.33 12.47 14.23
CA THR A 63 3.92 13.87 14.41
C THR A 63 2.79 14.01 15.45
N ILE A 64 2.76 15.16 16.12
CA ILE A 64 1.64 15.63 16.96
C ILE A 64 0.69 16.56 16.18
N GLU A 65 0.93 16.76 14.89
CA GLU A 65 0.12 17.61 14.04
C GLU A 65 -1.35 17.20 14.03
N ASN A 66 -2.21 18.18 13.81
CA ASN A 66 -3.63 17.92 13.64
C ASN A 66 -3.82 16.95 12.45
N PRO A 67 -4.61 15.87 12.61
CA PRO A 67 -4.88 14.93 11.52
C PRO A 67 -5.40 15.60 10.24
N ARG A 68 -6.14 16.71 10.36
CA ARG A 68 -6.60 17.48 9.20
C ARG A 68 -5.44 18.09 8.40
N THR A 69 -4.40 18.57 9.08
CA THR A 69 -3.18 19.11 8.43
C THR A 69 -2.46 18.01 7.66
N ILE A 70 -2.24 16.85 8.29
CA ILE A 70 -1.60 15.68 7.68
C ILE A 70 -2.39 15.23 6.43
N ILE A 71 -3.72 15.19 6.51
CA ILE A 71 -4.57 14.82 5.39
C ILE A 71 -4.45 15.85 4.24
N ASN A 72 -4.51 17.14 4.55
CA ASN A 72 -4.42 18.19 3.52
C ASN A 72 -3.07 18.20 2.83
N ASP A 73 -1.99 18.04 3.60
CA ASP A 73 -0.62 17.94 3.08
C ASP A 73 -0.47 16.70 2.17
N ALA A 74 -0.94 15.54 2.64
CA ALA A 74 -0.91 14.30 1.87
C ALA A 74 -1.72 14.38 0.57
N LEU A 75 -2.85 15.09 0.56
CA LEU A 75 -3.66 15.31 -0.64
C LEU A 75 -3.00 16.31 -1.61
N SER A 76 -2.33 17.33 -1.08
CA SER A 76 -1.64 18.35 -1.89
C SER A 76 -0.40 17.79 -2.58
N ASN A 77 0.29 16.86 -1.93
CA ASN A 77 1.53 16.25 -2.40
C ASN A 77 1.34 14.86 -3.03
N LEU A 78 0.10 14.51 -3.41
CA LEU A 78 -0.19 13.19 -3.96
C LEU A 78 0.37 13.05 -5.39
N PRO A 79 1.11 11.96 -5.71
CA PRO A 79 1.53 11.71 -7.09
C PRO A 79 0.35 11.63 -8.05
N ARG A 80 0.54 12.09 -9.30
CA ARG A 80 -0.52 12.08 -10.31
C ARG A 80 -1.06 10.67 -10.57
N SER A 81 -0.18 9.67 -10.59
CA SER A 81 -0.51 8.24 -10.69
C SER A 81 -1.47 7.80 -9.58
N SER A 82 -1.35 8.38 -8.38
CA SER A 82 -2.18 8.05 -7.22
C SER A 82 -3.50 8.83 -7.13
N THR A 83 -3.80 9.78 -8.04
CA THR A 83 -4.98 10.66 -7.97
C THR A 83 -6.31 9.88 -7.89
N HIS A 84 -6.38 8.71 -8.54
CA HIS A 84 -7.56 7.86 -8.54
C HIS A 84 -7.94 7.34 -7.14
N LEU A 85 -7.00 7.32 -6.18
CA LEU A 85 -7.25 6.94 -4.78
C LEU A 85 -8.25 7.88 -4.10
N ILE A 86 -8.28 9.15 -4.51
CA ILE A 86 -9.20 10.17 -4.00
C ILE A 86 -10.62 9.92 -4.55
N TYR A 87 -10.72 9.65 -5.86
CA TYR A 87 -11.98 9.53 -6.59
C TYR A 87 -12.87 8.36 -6.12
N ARG A 88 -12.25 7.24 -5.68
CA ARG A 88 -12.98 6.04 -5.24
C ARG A 88 -13.83 6.27 -3.96
N LYS A 89 -13.54 7.30 -3.18
CA LYS A 89 -14.26 7.64 -1.93
C LYS A 89 -15.50 8.49 -2.19
N GLU A 90 -15.49 9.35 -3.21
CA GLU A 90 -16.64 10.21 -3.54
C GLU A 90 -17.83 9.44 -4.11
N LYS A 91 -17.57 8.44 -4.97
CA LYS A 91 -18.65 7.60 -5.53
C LYS A 91 -19.38 6.82 -4.45
N LYS A 92 -18.67 6.36 -3.41
CA LYS A 92 -19.30 5.71 -2.24
C LYS A 92 -20.11 6.69 -1.40
N ARG A 93 -19.61 7.90 -1.12
CA ARG A 93 -20.36 8.92 -0.36
C ARG A 93 -21.64 9.36 -1.07
N LYS A 94 -21.61 9.56 -2.40
CA LYS A 94 -22.81 9.91 -3.18
C LYS A 94 -23.86 8.79 -3.14
N LEU A 95 -23.44 7.52 -3.26
CA LEU A 95 -24.36 6.37 -3.19
C LEU A 95 -25.10 6.24 -1.85
N TYR A 96 -24.49 6.65 -0.73
CA TYR A 96 -25.16 6.64 0.58
C TYR A 96 -26.03 7.88 0.83
N SER A 97 -25.80 8.98 0.11
CA SER A 97 -26.60 10.21 0.24
C SER A 97 -27.85 10.23 -0.66
N THR A 98 -27.92 9.37 -1.68
CA THR A 98 -29.08 9.22 -2.57
C THR A 98 -30.04 8.11 -2.16
N ASN A 99 -29.72 7.36 -1.09
CA ASN A 99 -30.54 6.27 -0.55
C ASN A 99 -31.13 6.61 0.84
N MET A 100 -31.19 7.89 1.21
CA MET A 100 -31.98 8.40 2.35
C MET A 100 -33.13 9.26 1.85
#